data_AF-A0A498MTG6-F1
#
_entry.id   AF-A0A498MTG6-F1
#
_cell.length_a   1.000
_cell.length_b   1.000
_cell.length_c   1.000
_cell.angle_alpha   90.00
_cell.angle_beta   90.00
_cell.angle_gamma   90.00
#
_symmetry.space_group_name_H-M   'P 1'
#
loop_
_entity.id
_entity.type
_entity.pdbx_description
1 polymer ?
#
loop_
_entity_poly.entity_id
_entity_poly.type
_entity_poly.pdbx_seq_one_letter_code
_entity_poly.pdbx_strand_id
1 'polypeptide(L)'
;MHQHKMSARSVFDGAVFVSSERKLLEDFKRDSHPDKVNLAGREYVGEHGHTTWLPLVRKIKQQIATDPTLTPEYPPILGIPEFTKRATELALGKDSPAIVESRQVSLKFFLRQESVKAIAERCMLIRERLRERLRLLGGPWHWDHIIKPGGFYCCFGFNTQQVEFLVQKKHIYLLPNGCLNVSAINSRNLDYVAESIHQALSS
;
A
#
# COMPACT_ATOMS: atom_id res chain seq x y z
N MET A 1 6.95 49.39 36.05
CA MET A 1 7.70 48.49 35.15
C MET A 1 6.80 47.32 34.79
N HIS A 2 6.36 47.25 33.53
CA HIS A 2 5.40 46.27 33.03
C HIS A 2 6.07 44.89 32.82
N GLN A 3 5.55 43.84 33.47
CA GLN A 3 5.93 42.46 33.15
C GLN A 3 5.14 41.98 31.93
N HIS A 4 5.83 41.80 30.80
CA HIS A 4 5.30 41.03 29.68
C HIS A 4 5.45 39.54 29.98
N LYS A 5 4.32 38.88 30.26
CA LYS A 5 4.21 37.43 30.36
C LYS A 5 4.13 36.88 28.93
N MET A 6 5.27 36.56 28.33
CA MET A 6 5.32 35.83 27.06
C MET A 6 4.78 34.41 27.30
N SER A 7 3.55 34.17 26.83
CA SER A 7 2.98 32.83 26.74
C SER A 7 3.71 32.08 25.63
N ALA A 8 4.58 31.13 26.00
CA ALA A 8 5.30 30.30 25.05
C ALA A 8 4.33 29.29 24.42
N ARG A 9 3.65 29.68 23.33
CA ARG A 9 3.01 28.72 22.42
C ARG A 9 4.10 27.92 21.73
N SER A 10 4.00 26.60 21.82
CA SER A 10 4.97 25.70 21.20
C SER A 10 4.86 25.80 19.69
N VAL A 11 5.99 25.81 18.97
CA VAL A 11 6.02 25.79 17.49
C VAL A 11 5.35 24.52 16.94
N PHE A 12 5.16 23.51 17.81
CA PHE A 12 4.50 22.25 17.49
C PHE A 12 2.98 22.25 17.74
N ASP A 13 2.38 23.30 18.33
CA ASP A 13 0.95 23.35 18.64
C ASP A 13 0.04 23.31 17.39
N GLY A 14 0.59 23.57 16.20
CA GLY A 14 -0.12 23.50 14.91
C GLY A 14 0.33 22.38 13.99
N ALA A 15 1.24 21.49 14.44
CA ALA A 15 1.68 20.37 13.62
C ALA A 15 0.56 19.33 13.54
N VAL A 16 -0.22 19.34 12.46
CA VAL A 16 -1.14 18.25 12.11
C VAL A 16 -0.28 17.03 11.81
N PHE A 17 -0.04 16.25 12.86
CA PHE A 17 0.72 15.02 12.77
C PHE A 17 -0.02 14.06 11.84
N VAL A 18 0.69 13.51 10.85
CA VAL A 18 0.21 12.45 9.96
C VAL A 18 -0.15 11.24 10.83
N SER A 19 -1.40 11.22 11.30
CA SER A 19 -1.84 10.46 12.47
C SER A 19 -2.84 9.35 12.13
N SER A 20 -3.54 9.45 11.00
CA SER A 20 -4.62 8.51 10.67
C SER A 20 -4.12 7.07 10.48
N GLU A 21 -3.10 6.85 9.66
CA GLU A 21 -2.59 5.49 9.37
C GLU A 21 -1.90 4.82 10.57
N ARG A 22 -1.09 5.57 11.33
CA ARG A 22 -0.44 5.03 12.54
C ARG A 22 -1.47 4.65 13.60
N LYS A 23 -2.48 5.49 13.79
CA LYS A 23 -3.58 5.22 14.69
C LYS A 23 -4.34 3.96 14.28
N LEU A 24 -4.65 3.78 13.00
CA LEU A 24 -5.31 2.56 12.49
C LEU A 24 -4.52 1.29 12.80
N LEU A 25 -3.19 1.32 12.64
CA LEU A 25 -2.34 0.17 12.96
C LEU A 25 -2.30 -0.11 14.48
N GLU A 26 -2.27 0.93 15.31
CA GLU A 26 -2.32 0.78 16.76
C GLU A 26 -3.66 0.20 17.22
N ASP A 27 -4.76 0.70 16.67
CA ASP A 27 -6.11 0.21 16.97
C ASP A 27 -6.26 -1.25 16.52
N PHE A 28 -5.80 -1.60 15.32
CA PHE A 28 -5.76 -2.98 14.84
C PHE A 28 -4.93 -3.91 15.74
N LYS A 29 -3.81 -3.42 16.28
CA LYS A 29 -2.97 -4.22 17.20
C LYS A 29 -3.63 -4.45 18.55
N ARG A 30 -4.38 -3.46 19.06
CA ARG A 30 -5.12 -3.55 20.33
C ARG A 30 -6.38 -4.40 20.22
N ASP A 31 -6.97 -4.48 19.03
CA ASP A 31 -8.13 -5.29 18.76
C ASP A 31 -7.83 -6.79 18.97
N SER A 32 -8.73 -7.49 19.65
CA SER A 32 -8.61 -8.94 19.95
C SER A 32 -9.59 -9.78 19.14
N HIS A 33 -10.39 -9.18 18.25
CA HIS A 33 -11.37 -9.89 17.44
C HIS A 33 -10.69 -10.93 16.53
N PRO A 34 -11.18 -12.18 16.46
CA PRO A 34 -10.54 -13.26 15.70
C PRO A 34 -10.51 -12.98 14.19
N ASP A 35 -11.58 -12.37 13.66
CA ASP A 35 -11.72 -12.08 12.22
C ASP A 35 -11.28 -10.67 11.82
N LYS A 36 -10.48 -9.97 12.65
CA LYS A 36 -10.02 -8.62 12.32
C LYS A 36 -9.15 -8.62 11.06
N VAL A 37 -9.33 -7.61 10.21
CA VAL A 37 -8.59 -7.48 8.94
C VAL A 37 -8.01 -6.08 8.80
N ASN A 38 -6.71 -5.99 8.50
CA ASN A 38 -6.06 -4.73 8.16
C ASN A 38 -5.93 -4.59 6.64
N LEU A 39 -6.73 -3.70 6.05
CA LEU A 39 -6.68 -3.31 4.65
C LEU A 39 -6.15 -1.87 4.46
N ALA A 40 -5.73 -1.19 5.53
CA ALA A 40 -5.16 0.16 5.46
C ALA A 40 -3.64 0.16 5.19
N GLY A 41 -2.96 -0.97 5.45
CA GLY A 41 -1.51 -1.10 5.29
C GLY A 41 -1.03 -0.84 3.86
N ARG A 42 0.23 -0.37 3.74
CA ARG A 42 0.87 -0.03 2.45
C ARG A 42 1.70 -1.17 1.88
N GLU A 43 1.85 -2.23 2.66
CA GLU A 43 2.66 -3.39 2.33
C GLU A 43 1.93 -4.33 1.36
N TYR A 44 2.70 -5.03 0.53
CA TYR A 44 2.18 -6.19 -0.18
C TYR A 44 2.03 -7.36 0.80
N VAL A 45 0.80 -7.79 0.99
CA VAL A 45 0.46 -8.94 1.83
C VAL A 45 0.24 -10.15 0.91
N GLY A 46 0.92 -11.25 1.21
CA GLY A 46 0.79 -12.49 0.44
C GLY A 46 -0.47 -13.29 0.80
N GLU A 47 -0.65 -14.46 0.19
CA GLU A 47 -1.79 -15.34 0.43
C GLU A 47 -1.91 -15.82 1.89
N HIS A 48 -0.78 -15.88 2.59
CA HIS A 48 -0.72 -16.32 3.99
C HIS A 48 -1.06 -15.20 5.00
N GLY A 49 -1.44 -14.00 4.54
CA GLY A 49 -1.76 -12.88 5.44
C GLY A 49 -0.56 -12.18 6.06
N HIS A 50 0.65 -12.45 5.55
CA HIS A 50 1.89 -11.85 6.04
C HIS A 50 2.58 -11.03 4.95
N THR A 51 3.22 -9.92 5.37
CA THR A 51 4.10 -9.13 4.50
C THR A 51 5.25 -10.01 4.05
N THR A 52 5.31 -10.26 2.75
CA THR A 52 6.33 -11.14 2.17
C THR A 52 7.40 -10.31 1.51
N TRP A 53 8.65 -10.53 1.91
CA TRP A 53 9.80 -10.01 1.17
C TRP A 53 9.83 -10.67 -0.20
N LEU A 54 9.91 -9.87 -1.26
CA LEU A 54 10.06 -10.43 -2.59
C LEU A 54 11.31 -11.33 -2.63
N PRO A 55 11.25 -12.50 -3.28
CA PRO A 55 12.39 -13.42 -3.37
C PRO A 55 13.66 -12.72 -3.86
N LEU A 56 13.50 -11.73 -4.74
CA LEU A 56 14.58 -10.87 -5.21
C LEU A 56 15.24 -10.06 -4.08
N VAL A 57 14.46 -9.42 -3.19
CA VAL A 57 15.01 -8.64 -2.07
C VAL A 57 15.76 -9.56 -1.10
N ARG A 58 15.26 -10.79 -0.89
CA ARG A 58 15.96 -11.78 -0.08
C ARG A 58 17.30 -12.18 -0.71
N LYS A 59 17.32 -12.46 -2.02
CA LYS A 59 18.54 -12.76 -2.77
C LYS A 59 19.55 -11.61 -2.73
N ILE A 60 19.09 -10.37 -2.94
CA ILE A 60 19.95 -9.18 -2.89
C ILE A 60 20.53 -8.99 -1.49
N LYS A 61 19.72 -9.12 -0.42
CA LYS A 61 20.22 -9.05 0.96
C LYS A 61 21.26 -10.13 1.25
N GLN A 62 21.05 -11.36 0.76
CA GLN A 62 22.03 -12.44 0.88
C GLN A 62 23.33 -12.11 0.14
N GLN A 63 23.24 -11.61 -1.10
CA GLN A 63 24.40 -11.21 -1.88
C GLN A 63 25.19 -10.09 -1.20
N ILE A 64 24.52 -9.03 -0.74
CA ILE A 64 25.14 -7.93 0.00
C ILE A 64 25.81 -8.43 1.28
N ALA A 65 25.17 -9.32 2.04
CA ALA A 65 25.74 -9.85 3.28
C ALA A 65 26.95 -10.75 3.06
N THR A 66 27.13 -11.30 1.85
CA THR A 66 28.23 -12.23 1.53
C THR A 66 29.35 -11.53 0.76
N ASP A 67 29.21 -10.26 0.40
CA ASP A 67 30.17 -9.52 -0.40
C ASP A 67 31.18 -8.78 0.51
N PRO A 68 32.43 -9.26 0.61
CA PRO A 68 33.45 -8.62 1.45
C PRO A 68 33.99 -7.32 0.84
N THR A 69 33.70 -7.03 -0.43
CA THR A 69 34.15 -5.81 -1.12
C THR A 69 33.22 -4.62 -0.90
N LEU A 70 32.06 -4.86 -0.29
CA LEU A 70 31.01 -3.85 -0.11
C LEU A 70 31.31 -3.00 1.12
N THR A 71 31.94 -1.83 0.89
CA THR A 71 32.14 -0.83 1.93
C THR A 71 30.86 -0.01 2.14
N PRO A 72 30.45 0.27 3.40
CA PRO A 72 29.31 1.13 3.69
C PRO A 72 29.69 2.62 3.49
N GLU A 73 30.06 2.98 2.27
CA GLU A 73 30.29 4.37 1.88
C GLU A 73 28.99 5.01 1.38
N TYR A 74 28.88 6.32 1.57
CA TYR A 74 27.77 7.07 1.02
C TYR A 74 27.81 7.00 -0.51
N PRO A 75 26.71 6.64 -1.18
CA PRO A 75 26.65 6.69 -2.63
C PRO A 75 26.83 8.13 -3.11
N PRO A 76 27.32 8.34 -4.35
CA PRO A 76 27.39 9.66 -4.97
C PRO A 76 26.04 10.40 -4.92
N ILE A 77 26.05 11.72 -4.97
CA ILE A 77 24.83 12.57 -4.93
C ILE A 77 23.83 12.18 -6.01
N LEU A 78 24.33 11.75 -7.17
CA LEU A 78 23.53 11.30 -8.32
C LEU A 78 23.14 9.81 -8.24
N GLY A 79 23.51 9.12 -7.16
CA GLY A 79 23.32 7.69 -6.98
C GLY A 79 24.42 6.83 -7.62
N ILE A 80 24.27 5.51 -7.50
CA ILE A 80 25.17 4.52 -8.12
C ILE A 80 24.91 4.52 -9.64
N PRO A 81 25.89 4.83 -10.50
CA PRO A 81 25.67 5.00 -11.95
C PRO A 81 25.09 3.76 -12.64
N GLU A 82 25.54 2.56 -12.28
CA GLU A 82 24.99 1.31 -12.81
C GLU A 82 23.52 1.14 -12.42
N PHE A 83 23.17 1.57 -11.21
CA PHE A 83 21.80 1.48 -10.71
C PHE A 83 20.88 2.48 -11.44
N THR A 84 21.29 3.74 -11.56
CA THR A 84 20.48 4.76 -12.23
C THR A 84 20.26 4.41 -13.70
N LYS A 85 21.31 3.96 -14.40
CA LYS A 85 21.19 3.47 -15.79
C LYS A 85 20.15 2.35 -15.92
N ARG A 86 20.24 1.31 -15.08
CA ARG A 86 19.31 0.17 -15.11
C ARG A 86 17.89 0.56 -14.71
N ALA A 87 17.74 1.45 -13.73
CA ALA A 87 16.43 1.95 -13.30
C ALA A 87 15.76 2.74 -14.43
N THR A 88 16.52 3.53 -15.19
CA THR A 88 15.95 4.31 -16.29
C THR A 88 15.65 3.46 -17.53
N GLU A 89 16.50 2.49 -17.87
CA GLU A 89 16.18 1.47 -18.88
C GLU A 89 14.86 0.74 -18.55
N LEU A 90 14.62 0.47 -17.27
CA LEU A 90 13.39 -0.18 -16.81
C LEU A 90 12.17 0.75 -16.89
N ALA A 91 12.32 2.01 -16.49
CA ALA A 91 11.22 2.96 -16.43
C ALA A 91 10.77 3.47 -17.82
N LEU A 92 11.74 3.72 -18.70
CA LEU A 92 11.48 4.31 -20.02
C LEU A 92 11.47 3.28 -21.16
N GLY A 93 12.00 2.07 -20.92
CA GLY A 93 12.28 1.09 -21.95
C GLY A 93 13.62 1.37 -22.64
N LYS A 94 14.37 0.30 -22.98
CA LYS A 94 15.76 0.41 -23.50
C LYS A 94 15.90 1.29 -24.74
N ASP A 95 14.85 1.38 -25.55
CA ASP A 95 14.85 2.09 -26.84
C ASP A 95 14.22 3.49 -26.75
N SER A 96 14.02 4.01 -25.53
CA SER A 96 13.41 5.33 -25.36
C SER A 96 14.29 6.44 -25.90
N PRO A 97 13.75 7.37 -26.72
CA PRO A 97 14.48 8.56 -27.18
C PRO A 97 15.05 9.39 -26.03
N ALA A 98 14.39 9.37 -24.87
CA ALA A 98 14.84 10.07 -23.66
C ALA A 98 16.12 9.48 -23.04
N ILE A 99 16.49 8.23 -23.36
CA ILE A 99 17.80 7.64 -23.02
C ILE A 99 18.88 8.11 -24.01
N VAL A 100 18.52 8.20 -25.28
CA VAL A 100 19.43 8.62 -26.35
C VAL A 100 19.80 10.10 -26.24
N GLU A 101 18.86 10.95 -25.77
CA GLU A 101 19.04 12.40 -25.64
C GLU A 101 19.66 12.88 -24.31
N SER A 102 20.05 11.98 -23.39
CA SER A 102 20.63 12.33 -22.07
C SER A 102 19.76 13.24 -21.17
N ARG A 103 18.43 13.27 -21.36
CA ARG A 103 17.50 14.15 -20.60
C ARG A 103 16.91 13.47 -19.36
N GLN A 104 17.74 12.90 -18.48
CA GLN A 104 17.25 12.07 -17.37
C GLN A 104 17.59 12.60 -15.98
N VAL A 105 16.56 12.70 -15.13
CA VAL A 105 16.69 12.79 -13.67
C VAL A 105 16.20 11.47 -13.10
N SER A 106 17.12 10.65 -12.61
CA SER A 106 16.81 9.28 -12.17
C SER A 106 16.46 9.28 -10.68
N LEU A 107 15.18 9.18 -10.35
CA LEU A 107 14.73 8.93 -8.97
C LEU A 107 14.77 7.43 -8.65
N LYS A 108 15.24 7.07 -7.46
CA LYS A 108 15.54 5.70 -7.04
C LYS A 108 14.30 4.79 -7.10
N PHE A 109 14.17 3.96 -8.14
CA PHE A 109 13.13 2.92 -8.25
C PHE A 109 13.77 1.53 -8.13
N PHE A 110 13.52 0.86 -7.01
CA PHE A 110 13.91 -0.53 -6.80
C PHE A 110 12.69 -1.37 -7.17
N LEU A 111 12.77 -2.26 -8.17
CA LEU A 111 12.02 -3.53 -8.35
C LEU A 111 12.12 -4.01 -9.82
N ARG A 112 12.58 -5.24 -10.08
CA ARG A 112 12.64 -5.83 -11.44
C ARG A 112 11.23 -6.14 -11.99
N GLN A 113 11.06 -5.99 -13.30
CA GLN A 113 9.81 -6.19 -14.06
C GLN A 113 9.08 -7.52 -13.77
N GLU A 114 9.80 -8.65 -13.71
CA GLU A 114 9.17 -9.97 -13.53
C GLU A 114 8.48 -10.14 -12.17
N SER A 115 9.09 -9.62 -11.09
CA SER A 115 8.49 -9.68 -9.75
C SER A 115 7.24 -8.80 -9.67
N VAL A 116 7.25 -7.66 -10.35
CA VAL A 116 6.10 -6.74 -10.41
C VAL A 116 4.95 -7.34 -11.21
N LYS A 117 5.25 -8.07 -12.30
CA LYS A 117 4.23 -8.74 -13.12
C LYS A 117 3.44 -9.77 -12.31
N ALA A 118 4.12 -10.65 -11.57
CA ALA A 118 3.46 -11.66 -10.74
C ALA A 118 2.57 -11.02 -9.64
N ILE A 119 3.03 -9.92 -9.04
CA ILE A 119 2.24 -9.17 -8.04
C ILE A 119 0.99 -8.56 -8.71
N ALA A 120 1.16 -7.94 -9.88
CA ALA A 120 0.06 -7.32 -10.61
C ALA A 120 -1.00 -8.36 -11.02
N GLU A 121 -0.57 -9.51 -11.54
CA GLU A 121 -1.47 -10.63 -11.89
C GLU A 121 -2.26 -11.12 -10.68
N ARG A 122 -1.62 -11.27 -9.51
CA ARG A 122 -2.32 -11.64 -8.28
C ARG A 122 -3.33 -10.56 -7.86
N CYS A 123 -2.94 -9.29 -7.89
CA CYS A 123 -3.86 -8.20 -7.54
C CYS A 123 -5.09 -8.18 -8.46
N MET A 124 -4.91 -8.42 -9.76
CA MET A 124 -6.02 -8.53 -10.71
C MET A 124 -6.92 -9.74 -10.38
N LEU A 125 -6.34 -10.89 -10.06
CA LEU A 125 -7.11 -12.08 -9.66
C LEU A 125 -7.96 -11.82 -8.40
N ILE A 126 -7.41 -11.13 -7.40
CA ILE A 126 -8.16 -10.79 -6.18
C ILE A 126 -9.29 -9.81 -6.49
N ARG A 127 -9.05 -8.81 -7.35
CA ARG A 127 -10.08 -7.86 -7.80
C ARG A 127 -11.26 -8.61 -8.45
N GLU A 128 -10.96 -9.56 -9.34
CA GLU A 128 -11.99 -10.37 -10.00
C GLU A 128 -12.79 -11.22 -8.99
N ARG A 129 -12.08 -11.90 -8.08
CA ARG A 129 -12.71 -12.71 -7.03
C ARG A 129 -13.61 -11.89 -6.11
N LEU A 130 -13.15 -10.72 -5.68
CA LEU A 130 -13.92 -9.81 -4.83
C LEU A 130 -15.16 -9.29 -5.57
N ARG A 131 -15.01 -8.88 -6.83
CA ARG A 131 -16.13 -8.45 -7.68
C ARG A 131 -17.17 -9.56 -7.82
N GLU A 132 -16.73 -10.78 -8.14
CA GLU A 132 -17.64 -11.91 -8.33
C GLU A 132 -18.38 -12.23 -7.03
N ARG A 133 -17.68 -12.21 -5.89
CA ARG A 133 -18.33 -12.42 -4.59
C ARG A 133 -19.37 -11.35 -4.27
N LEU A 134 -19.06 -10.08 -4.52
CA LEU A 134 -20.01 -8.97 -4.37
C LEU A 134 -21.20 -9.08 -5.34
N ARG A 135 -20.97 -9.57 -6.57
CA ARG A 135 -22.04 -9.83 -7.55
C ARG A 135 -23.00 -10.92 -7.05
N LEU A 136 -22.47 -11.99 -6.46
CA LEU A 136 -23.27 -13.09 -5.91
C LEU A 136 -24.09 -12.69 -4.68
N LEU A 137 -23.60 -11.75 -3.87
CA LEU A 137 -24.35 -11.17 -2.75
C LEU A 137 -25.51 -10.27 -3.22
N GLY A 138 -25.49 -9.83 -4.48
CA GLY A 138 -26.54 -9.00 -5.08
C GLY A 138 -26.47 -7.52 -4.65
N GLY A 139 -27.51 -6.77 -5.00
CA GLY A 139 -27.65 -5.34 -4.74
C GLY A 139 -27.68 -4.48 -6.01
N PRO A 140 -28.04 -3.19 -5.90
CA PRO A 140 -28.21 -2.29 -7.06
C PRO A 140 -26.89 -1.72 -7.61
N TRP A 141 -25.73 -2.07 -7.04
CA TRP A 141 -24.45 -1.44 -7.35
C TRP A 141 -23.65 -2.15 -8.44
N HIS A 142 -22.96 -1.37 -9.29
CA HIS A 142 -22.06 -1.88 -10.33
C HIS A 142 -20.60 -1.91 -9.85
N TRP A 143 -19.94 -3.06 -10.02
CA TRP A 143 -18.61 -3.34 -9.48
C TRP A 143 -17.47 -3.26 -10.50
N ASP A 144 -17.73 -2.78 -11.72
CA ASP A 144 -16.74 -2.79 -12.82
C ASP A 144 -15.51 -1.90 -12.54
N HIS A 145 -15.67 -0.92 -11.65
CA HIS A 145 -14.57 -0.06 -11.21
C HIS A 145 -13.50 -0.83 -10.40
N ILE A 146 -13.84 -1.97 -9.78
CA ILE A 146 -12.90 -2.78 -8.99
C ILE A 146 -11.80 -3.39 -9.88
N ILE A 147 -12.12 -3.76 -11.12
CA ILE A 147 -11.17 -4.41 -12.04
C ILE A 147 -10.20 -3.39 -12.68
N LYS A 148 -10.48 -2.09 -12.61
CA LYS A 148 -9.63 -1.08 -13.25
C LYS A 148 -8.18 -1.15 -12.74
N PRO A 149 -7.16 -1.26 -13.61
CA PRO A 149 -5.77 -1.25 -13.21
C PRO A 149 -5.45 0.03 -12.42
N GLY A 150 -5.00 -0.10 -11.17
CA GLY A 150 -4.87 1.05 -10.26
C GLY A 150 -3.94 0.80 -9.06
N GLY A 151 -2.95 -0.09 -9.22
CA GLY A 151 -2.05 -0.46 -8.14
C GLY A 151 -2.72 -1.30 -7.05
N PHE A 152 -2.22 -1.19 -5.82
CA PHE A 152 -2.69 -2.01 -4.69
C PHE A 152 -3.99 -1.53 -4.07
N TYR A 153 -4.42 -0.30 -4.31
CA TYR A 153 -5.62 0.24 -3.69
C TYR A 153 -6.84 0.20 -4.61
N CYS A 154 -8.00 -0.03 -4.01
CA CYS A 154 -9.31 0.10 -4.63
C CYS A 154 -10.19 0.94 -3.70
N CYS A 155 -10.95 1.87 -4.26
CA CYS A 155 -11.81 2.76 -3.50
C CYS A 155 -13.27 2.49 -3.85
N PHE A 156 -14.09 2.31 -2.82
CA PHE A 156 -15.50 1.91 -2.97
C PHE A 156 -16.48 3.08 -2.78
N GLY A 157 -15.95 4.29 -2.58
CA GLY A 157 -16.77 5.49 -2.39
C GLY A 157 -17.57 5.48 -1.08
N PHE A 158 -17.09 4.78 -0.05
CA PHE A 158 -17.74 4.75 1.25
C PHE A 158 -17.85 6.16 1.85
N ASN A 159 -18.98 6.45 2.47
CA ASN A 159 -19.12 7.61 3.35
C ASN A 159 -18.50 7.33 4.73
N THR A 160 -18.36 8.37 5.55
CA THR A 160 -17.74 8.25 6.89
C THR A 160 -18.44 7.24 7.79
N GLN A 161 -19.77 7.17 7.78
CA GLN A 161 -20.55 6.26 8.61
C GLN A 161 -20.31 4.79 8.22
N GLN A 162 -20.18 4.52 6.93
CA GLN A 162 -19.89 3.19 6.40
C GLN A 162 -18.47 2.74 6.76
N VAL A 163 -17.50 3.65 6.69
CA VAL A 163 -16.13 3.39 7.16
C VAL A 163 -16.12 3.09 8.65
N GLU A 164 -16.82 3.89 9.45
CA GLU A 164 -16.94 3.66 10.90
C GLU A 164 -17.63 2.33 11.21
N PHE A 165 -18.67 1.95 10.47
CA PHE A 165 -19.32 0.64 10.60
C PHE A 165 -18.33 -0.50 10.33
N LEU A 166 -17.56 -0.43 9.24
CA LEU A 166 -16.57 -1.45 8.91
C LEU A 166 -15.49 -1.57 9.99
N VAL A 167 -15.00 -0.46 10.53
CA VAL A 167 -13.98 -0.46 11.59
C VAL A 167 -14.56 -0.94 12.92
N GLN A 168 -15.68 -0.38 13.38
CA GLN A 168 -16.20 -0.60 14.73
C GLN A 168 -17.05 -1.87 14.86
N LYS A 169 -17.79 -2.27 13.82
CA LYS A 169 -18.70 -3.42 13.86
C LYS A 169 -18.10 -4.65 13.19
N LYS A 170 -17.29 -4.46 12.16
CA LYS A 170 -16.69 -5.56 11.38
C LYS A 170 -15.20 -5.73 11.63
N HIS A 171 -14.56 -4.89 12.44
CA HIS A 171 -13.12 -5.00 12.72
C HIS A 171 -12.27 -5.00 11.43
N ILE A 172 -12.75 -4.32 10.38
CA ILE A 172 -12.06 -4.13 9.12
C ILE A 172 -11.48 -2.72 9.09
N TYR A 173 -10.17 -2.63 9.12
CA TYR A 173 -9.44 -1.36 9.13
C TYR A 173 -9.07 -0.98 7.70
N LEU A 174 -9.64 0.11 7.19
CA LEU A 174 -9.37 0.68 5.88
C LEU A 174 -9.01 2.16 5.99
N LEU A 175 -8.57 2.77 4.88
CA LEU A 175 -8.25 4.20 4.89
C LEU A 175 -9.52 5.04 5.08
N PRO A 176 -9.44 6.20 5.76
CA PRO A 176 -10.61 7.06 6.02
C PRO A 176 -11.34 7.54 4.76
N ASN A 177 -10.67 7.52 3.61
CA ASN A 177 -11.23 7.89 2.31
C ASN A 177 -11.96 6.72 1.60
N GLY A 178 -12.19 5.60 2.29
CA GLY A 178 -12.90 4.45 1.73
C GLY A 178 -12.05 3.58 0.78
N CYS A 179 -10.73 3.79 0.75
CA CYS A 179 -9.80 2.99 -0.04
C CYS A 179 -9.21 1.83 0.79
N LEU A 180 -9.08 0.67 0.16
CA LEU A 180 -8.54 -0.54 0.77
C LEU A 180 -7.42 -1.14 -0.07
N ASN A 181 -6.43 -1.73 0.60
CA ASN A 181 -5.34 -2.47 -0.01
C ASN A 181 -5.82 -3.87 -0.41
N VAL A 182 -5.95 -4.09 -1.72
CA VAL A 182 -6.42 -5.34 -2.32
C VAL A 182 -5.45 -6.48 -2.06
N SER A 183 -4.14 -6.23 -1.96
CA SER A 183 -3.17 -7.31 -1.72
C SER A 183 -3.37 -8.00 -0.36
N ALA A 184 -3.94 -7.29 0.61
CA ALA A 184 -4.28 -7.81 1.94
C ALA A 184 -5.49 -8.74 1.96
N ILE A 185 -6.23 -8.82 0.86
CA ILE A 185 -7.29 -9.81 0.68
C ILE A 185 -6.68 -11.13 0.19
N ASN A 186 -7.11 -12.23 0.80
CA ASN A 186 -6.68 -13.59 0.52
C ASN A 186 -7.86 -14.56 0.65
N SER A 187 -7.65 -15.84 0.30
CA SER A 187 -8.70 -16.87 0.35
C SER A 187 -9.36 -17.07 1.72
N ARG A 188 -8.71 -16.69 2.82
CA ARG A 188 -9.26 -16.86 4.17
C ARG A 188 -10.18 -15.74 4.60
N ASN A 189 -9.97 -14.52 4.10
CA ASN A 189 -10.73 -13.33 4.51
C ASN A 189 -11.62 -12.75 3.41
N LEU A 190 -11.52 -13.24 2.17
CA LEU A 190 -12.26 -12.72 1.02
C LEU A 190 -13.77 -12.67 1.28
N ASP A 191 -14.34 -13.77 1.76
CA ASP A 191 -15.79 -13.88 2.00
C ASP A 191 -16.25 -12.91 3.08
N TYR A 192 -15.53 -12.88 4.21
CA TYR A 192 -15.81 -11.97 5.33
C TYR A 192 -15.75 -10.50 4.90
N VAL A 193 -14.74 -10.13 4.11
CA VAL A 193 -14.59 -8.76 3.58
C VAL A 193 -15.73 -8.42 2.63
N ALA A 194 -16.08 -9.31 1.69
CA ALA A 194 -17.15 -9.06 0.73
C ALA A 194 -18.51 -8.90 1.41
N GLU A 195 -18.84 -9.78 2.36
CA GLU A 195 -20.08 -9.73 3.14
C GLU A 195 -20.16 -8.47 4.00
N SER A 196 -19.04 -8.08 4.62
CA SER A 196 -18.97 -6.86 5.42
C SER A 196 -19.16 -5.58 4.59
N ILE A 197 -18.57 -5.53 3.38
CA ILE A 197 -18.76 -4.42 2.43
C ILE A 197 -20.23 -4.34 2.02
N HIS A 198 -20.84 -5.48 1.65
CA HIS A 198 -22.24 -5.52 1.24
C HIS A 198 -23.17 -5.04 2.37
N GLN A 199 -22.92 -5.46 3.61
CA GLN A 199 -23.68 -5.01 4.77
C GLN A 199 -23.50 -3.50 5.03
N ALA A 200 -22.28 -2.98 4.91
CA ALA A 200 -22.01 -1.54 5.10
C ALA A 200 -22.73 -0.67 4.06
N LEU A 201 -22.92 -1.17 2.85
CA LEU A 201 -23.64 -0.44 1.80
C LEU A 201 -25.17 -0.57 1.91
N SER A 202 -25.64 -1.61 2.60
CA SER A 202 -27.06 -1.87 2.81
C SER A 202 -27.60 -1.30 4.12
N SER A 203 -26.70 -0.85 5.02
CA SER A 203 -27.01 -0.26 6.32
C SER A 203 -27.32 1.23 6.24
#